data_AF-A0A0Q4GB75-F1
#
_entry.id   AF-A0A0Q4GB75-F1
#
_cell.length_a   1.000
_cell.length_b   1.000
_cell.length_c   1.000
_cell.angle_alpha   90.00
_cell.angle_beta   90.00
_cell.angle_gamma   90.00
#
_symmetry.space_group_name_H-M   'P 1'
#
loop_
_entity.id
_entity.type
_entity.pdbx_description
1 polymer ?
#
loop_
_entity_poly.entity_id
_entity_poly.type
_entity_poly.pdbx_seq_one_letter_code
_entity_poly.pdbx_strand_id
1 'polypeptide(L)' 'MHEQQLKTGKNIIACSYAETIGKPALFNTQYFDELDLLEGGHGAKHLMAKHINDVATIQFALGDIDIDTETDYKNLID' A
#
# COMPACT_ATOMS: atom_id res chain seq x y z
N MET A 1 -3.17 8.78 -6.76
CA MET A 1 -3.82 7.44 -6.72
C MET A 1 -5.01 7.36 -7.66
N HIS A 2 -6.01 8.24 -7.55
CA HIS A 2 -7.17 8.24 -8.46
C HIS A 2 -6.78 8.39 -9.95
N GLU A 3 -5.83 9.26 -10.29
CA GLU A 3 -5.32 9.36 -11.67
C GLU A 3 -4.73 8.04 -12.20
N GLN A 4 -3.99 7.31 -11.36
CA GLN A 4 -3.42 6.01 -11.73
C GLN A 4 -4.50 4.93 -11.89
N GLN A 5 -5.57 5.00 -11.08
CA GLN A 5 -6.75 4.15 -11.23
C GLN A 5 -7.41 4.38 -12.59
N LEU A 6 -7.65 5.64 -12.97
CA LEU A 6 -8.23 5.98 -14.28
C LEU A 6 -7.34 5.51 -15.44
N LYS A 7 -6.01 5.63 -15.30
CA LYS A 7 -5.04 5.23 -16.34
C LYS A 7 -4.96 3.72 -16.54
N THR A 8 -5.03 2.95 -15.47
CA THR A 8 -4.75 1.49 -15.48
C THR A 8 -6.02 0.64 -15.50
N GLY A 9 -7.16 1.20 -15.07
CA GLY A 9 -8.40 0.46 -14.84
C GLY A 9 -8.33 -0.52 -13.68
N LYS A 10 -7.25 -0.50 -12.88
CA LYS A 10 -7.04 -1.41 -11.75
C LYS A 10 -7.80 -0.94 -10.52
N ASN A 11 -8.34 -1.88 -9.76
CA ASN A 11 -9.18 -1.59 -8.60
C ASN A 11 -8.38 -1.42 -7.30
N ILE A 12 -7.09 -1.76 -7.31
CA ILE A 12 -6.18 -1.52 -6.19
C ILE A 12 -4.99 -0.68 -6.69
N ILE A 13 -4.81 0.52 -6.12
CA ILE A 13 -3.63 1.35 -6.37
C ILE A 13 -2.81 1.47 -5.10
N ALA A 14 -1.54 1.09 -5.14
CA ALA A 14 -0.65 1.15 -3.98
C ALA A 14 0.66 1.86 -4.31
N CYS A 15 1.34 2.37 -3.30
CA CYS A 15 2.69 2.86 -3.49
C CYS A 15 3.68 1.69 -3.56
N SER A 16 4.70 1.82 -4.42
CA SER A 16 5.86 0.94 -4.44
C SER A 16 7.12 1.70 -4.03
N TYR A 17 7.90 1.11 -3.12
CA TYR A 17 9.11 1.68 -2.58
C TYR A 17 10.08 0.58 -2.18
N ALA A 18 11.37 0.79 -2.44
CA ALA A 18 12.38 -0.28 -2.43
C ALA A 18 11.86 -1.52 -3.19
N GLU A 19 11.56 -2.61 -2.47
CA GLU A 19 11.01 -3.87 -3.00
C GLU A 19 9.62 -4.20 -2.41
N THR A 20 8.95 -3.21 -1.83
CA THR A 20 7.65 -3.36 -1.18
C THR A 20 6.55 -2.63 -1.92
N ILE A 21 5.39 -3.27 -2.00
CA ILE A 21 4.10 -2.64 -2.31
C ILE A 21 3.39 -2.42 -0.99
N GLY A 22 3.00 -1.18 -0.72
CA GLY A 22 2.53 -0.79 0.59
C GLY A 22 1.77 0.52 0.58
N LYS A 23 1.76 1.15 1.76
CA LYS A 23 0.99 2.35 2.02
C LYS A 23 1.61 3.60 1.34
N PRO A 24 0.81 4.63 1.05
CA PRO A 24 -0.65 4.60 1.07
C PRO A 24 -1.22 3.69 -0.05
N ALA A 25 -2.47 3.25 0.13
CA ALA A 25 -3.16 2.40 -0.84
C ALA A 25 -4.63 2.83 -0.99
N LEU A 26 -5.15 2.71 -2.20
CA LEU A 26 -6.51 2.98 -2.60
C LEU A 26 -7.15 1.66 -3.05
N PHE A 27 -8.28 1.32 -2.45
CA PHE A 27 -9.07 0.14 -2.78
C PHE A 27 -10.44 0.56 -3.32
N ASN A 28 -10.89 -0.05 -4.41
CA ASN A 28 -12.27 0.04 -4.86
C ASN A 28 -13.21 -0.56 -3.78
N THR A 29 -14.43 -0.04 -3.69
CA THR A 29 -15.47 -0.50 -2.77
C THR A 29 -15.77 -1.99 -2.86
N GLN A 30 -15.52 -2.63 -4.01
CA GLN A 30 -15.68 -4.08 -4.18
C GLN A 30 -14.81 -4.92 -3.22
N TYR A 31 -13.75 -4.35 -2.65
CA TYR A 31 -12.85 -5.02 -1.71
C TYR A 31 -13.16 -4.74 -0.24
N PHE A 32 -14.20 -3.96 0.06
CA PHE A 32 -14.49 -3.57 1.45
C PHE A 32 -14.82 -4.78 2.32
N ASP A 33 -15.58 -5.75 1.81
CA ASP A 33 -15.88 -6.99 2.55
C ASP A 33 -14.62 -7.79 2.88
N GLU A 34 -13.66 -7.89 1.94
CA GLU A 34 -12.40 -8.59 2.20
C GLU A 34 -11.47 -7.80 3.13
N LEU A 35 -11.52 -6.47 3.09
CA LEU A 35 -10.79 -5.60 4.01
C LEU A 35 -11.33 -5.71 5.45
N ASP A 36 -12.64 -5.82 5.62
CA ASP A 36 -13.31 -5.97 6.92
C ASP A 36 -13.01 -7.33 7.58
N LEU A 37 -12.74 -8.35 6.75
CA LEU A 37 -12.37 -9.71 7.18
C LEU A 37 -10.87 -9.86 7.51
N LEU A 38 -10.06 -8.80 7.45
CA LEU A 38 -8.64 -8.89 7.81
C LEU A 38 -8.47 -9.11 9.32
N GLU A 39 -7.83 -10.22 9.68
CA GLU A 39 -7.55 -10.58 11.06
C GLU A 39 -6.08 -10.29 11.47
N GLY A 40 -5.84 -10.21 12.78
CA GLY A 40 -4.60 -9.73 13.38
C GLY A 40 -3.31 -10.33 12.79
N GLY A 41 -2.35 -9.45 12.48
CA GLY A 41 -1.04 -9.81 11.89
C GLY A 41 -1.00 -9.78 10.36
N HIS A 42 -2.15 -9.72 9.68
CA HIS A 42 -2.24 -9.66 8.23
C HIS A 42 -2.95 -8.37 7.79
N GLY A 43 -2.16 -7.33 7.51
CA GLY A 43 -2.68 -6.08 6.97
C GLY A 43 -3.08 -6.18 5.49
N ALA A 44 -3.53 -5.07 4.93
CA ALA A 44 -3.97 -4.96 3.53
C ALA A 44 -2.93 -5.43 2.49
N LYS A 45 -1.65 -5.54 2.85
CA LYS A 45 -0.60 -6.16 2.01
C LYS A 45 -0.96 -7.59 1.60
N HIS A 46 -1.61 -8.37 2.47
CA HIS A 46 -2.07 -9.71 2.14
C HIS A 46 -3.14 -9.70 1.04
N LEU A 47 -4.11 -8.80 1.16
CA LEU A 47 -5.16 -8.61 0.15
C LEU A 47 -4.57 -8.20 -1.21
N MET A 48 -3.59 -7.29 -1.21
CA MET A 48 -2.88 -6.89 -2.43
C MET A 48 -2.13 -8.05 -3.08
N ALA A 49 -1.49 -8.91 -2.29
CA ALA A 49 -0.81 -10.10 -2.79
C ALA A 49 -1.80 -11.12 -3.40
N LYS A 50 -2.96 -11.32 -2.76
CA LYS A 50 -4.04 -12.17 -3.27
C LYS A 50 -4.58 -11.68 -4.62
N HIS A 51 -4.67 -10.37 -4.80
CA HIS A 51 -5.24 -9.72 -5.98
C HIS A 51 -4.18 -9.02 -6.85
N ILE A 52 -2.95 -9.55 -6.93
CA ILE A 52 -1.82 -8.86 -7.59
C ILE A 52 -2.10 -8.45 -9.04
N ASN A 53 -2.94 -9.22 -9.75
CA ASN A 53 -3.34 -8.91 -11.13
C ASN A 53 -4.26 -7.69 -11.23
N ASP A 54 -4.90 -7.27 -10.14
CA ASP A 54 -5.72 -6.06 -10.03
C ASP A 54 -5.03 -4.92 -9.25
N VAL A 55 -3.70 -5.06 -9.05
CA VAL A 55 -2.86 -4.03 -8.43
C VAL A 55 -2.13 -3.25 -9.52
N ALA A 56 -2.16 -1.92 -9.42
CA ALA A 56 -1.21 -1.03 -10.07
C ALA A 56 -0.44 -0.21 -9.03
N THR A 57 0.82 0.10 -9.34
CA THR A 57 1.70 0.81 -8.41
C THR A 57 2.00 2.23 -8.85
N ILE A 58 2.32 3.07 -7.86
CA ILE A 58 2.92 4.39 -8.03
C ILE A 58 4.27 4.36 -7.31
N GLN A 59 5.35 4.68 -8.02
CA GLN A 59 6.67 4.73 -7.39
C GLN A 59 6.71 5.87 -6.36
N PHE A 60 7.06 5.55 -5.12
CA PHE A 60 7.17 6.50 -4.02
C PHE A 60 8.47 6.27 -3.27
N ALA A 61 9.59 6.74 -3.81
CA ALA A 61 10.93 6.35 -3.36
C ALA A 61 11.22 6.56 -1.85
N LEU A 62 10.58 7.53 -1.20
CA LEU A 62 10.73 7.83 0.24
C LEU A 62 9.62 7.22 1.11
N GLY A 63 8.79 6.34 0.53
CA GLY A 63 7.68 5.68 1.22
C GLY A 63 8.10 4.51 2.11
N ASP A 64 9.38 4.19 2.14
CA ASP A 64 9.98 3.15 2.98
C ASP A 64 10.28 3.62 4.41
N ILE A 65 10.23 4.93 4.67
CA ILE A 65 10.47 5.49 5.99
C ILE A 65 9.20 5.41 6.84
N ASP A 66 9.21 4.48 7.80
CA ASP A 66 8.24 4.39 8.88
C ASP A 66 8.85 4.84 10.20
N ILE A 67 8.13 5.65 10.97
CA ILE A 67 8.61 6.23 12.24
C ILE A 67 7.93 5.50 13.39
N ASP A 68 8.41 4.30 13.72
CA ASP A 68 7.84 3.46 14.78
C ASP A 68 8.66 3.53 16.08
N THR A 69 9.96 3.84 15.99
CA THR A 69 10.91 3.86 17.11
C THR A 69 11.63 5.21 17.25
N GLU A 70 12.23 5.44 18.43
CA GLU A 70 13.11 6.61 18.63
C GLU A 70 14.29 6.63 17.66
N THR A 71 14.79 5.46 17.26
CA THR A 71 15.87 5.34 16.27
C THR A 71 15.40 5.81 14.91
N ASP A 72 14.19 5.42 14.49
CA ASP A 72 13.62 5.86 13.20
C ASP A 72 13.43 7.37 13.17
N TYR A 73 12.99 7.96 14.28
CA TYR A 73 12.89 9.41 14.40
C TYR A 73 14.24 10.12 14.32
N LYS A 74 15.28 9.60 14.99
CA LYS A 74 16.64 10.15 14.91
C LYS A 74 17.18 10.10 13.48
N ASN A 75 16.98 8.98 12.79
CA ASN A 75 17.37 8.81 11.39
C ASN A 75 16.67 9.78 10.42
N LEU A 76 15.53 10.36 10.80
CA LEU A 76 14.80 11.32 9.97
C LEU A 76 15.35 12.75 10.07
N ILE A 77 15.95 13.11 11.21
CA ILE A 77 16.36 14.49 11.53
C ILE A 77 17.87 14.75 11.33
N ASP A 78 18.67 13.69 11.16
CA ASP A 78 20.10 13.74 10.83
C ASP A 78 20.33 13.89 9.31
#